data_AF-A0A800BN89-F1
#
_entry.id   AF-A0A800BN89-F1
#
_cell.length_a   1.000
_cell.length_b   1.000
_cell.length_c   1.000
_cell.angle_alpha   90.00
_cell.angle_beta   90.00
_cell.angle_gamma   90.00
#
_symmetry.space_group_name_H-M   'P 1'
#
loop_
_entity.id
_entity.type
_entity.pdbx_description
1 polymer ?
#
loop_
_entity_poly.entity_id
_entity_poly.type
_entity_poly.pdbx_seq_one_letter_code
_entity_poly.pdbx_strand_id
1 'polypeptide(L)'
;TVLGAGMPLLEAVRISTGVLKNTFIKERLDRVGKELERGGGFAEALAASGVFPSLAVRMISAGENSGSLGQVLNDLAEFYEEDVNTRLAVLTSAIEPTLMIVMGALIGLVVLAMYLPIFQLASVAI
;
A
#
# COMPACT_ATOMS: atom_id res chain seq x y z
N THR A 1 -9.33 10.44 13.16
CA THR A 1 -9.85 10.59 11.77
C THR A 1 -10.68 11.87 11.65
N VAL A 2 -10.89 12.41 10.44
CA VAL A 2 -11.74 13.60 10.19
C VAL A 2 -13.19 13.35 10.67
N LEU A 3 -13.66 12.11 10.55
CA LEU A 3 -14.96 11.68 11.07
C LEU A 3 -15.00 11.60 12.61
N GLY A 4 -13.92 11.12 13.23
CA GLY A 4 -13.78 11.09 14.70
C GLY A 4 -13.75 12.48 15.35
N ALA A 5 -13.53 13.54 14.56
CA ALA A 5 -13.64 14.93 15.00
C ALA A 5 -15.09 15.47 15.02
N GLY A 6 -16.10 14.62 14.78
CA GLY A 6 -17.52 14.98 14.81
C GLY A 6 -18.05 15.59 13.52
N MET A 7 -17.28 15.53 12.43
CA MET A 7 -17.67 16.06 11.13
C MET A 7 -18.68 15.13 10.42
N PRO A 8 -19.67 15.65 9.68
CA PRO A 8 -20.59 14.82 8.90
C PRO A 8 -19.85 13.92 7.90
N LEU A 9 -20.31 12.68 7.71
CA LEU A 9 -19.68 11.69 6.85
C LEU A 9 -19.44 12.18 5.42
N LEU A 10 -20.43 12.83 4.83
CA LEU A 10 -20.32 13.39 3.49
C LEU A 10 -19.19 14.43 3.37
N GLU A 11 -19.04 15.27 4.38
CA GLU A 11 -18.00 16.30 4.41
C GLU A 11 -16.62 15.66 4.60
N ALA A 12 -16.51 14.67 5.48
CA ALA A 12 -15.29 13.88 5.65
C ALA A 12 -14.87 13.21 4.33
N VAL A 13 -15.79 12.60 3.59
CA VAL A 13 -15.52 11.98 2.27
C VAL A 13 -15.07 13.03 1.25
N ARG A 14 -15.70 14.21 1.20
CA ARG A 14 -15.30 15.30 0.30
C ARG A 14 -13.88 15.80 0.58
N ILE A 15 -13.54 16.00 1.85
CA ILE A 15 -12.19 16.43 2.26
C ILE A 15 -11.17 15.34 1.90
N SER A 16 -11.44 14.08 2.24
CA SER A 16 -10.58 12.95 1.90
C SER A 16 -10.39 12.81 0.39
N THR A 17 -11.40 13.11 -0.41
CA THR A 17 -11.30 13.07 -1.89
C THR A 17 -10.47 14.21 -2.45
N GLY A 18 -10.52 15.39 -1.80
CA GLY A 18 -9.75 16.58 -2.18
C GLY A 18 -8.24 16.41 -2.07
N VAL A 19 -7.76 15.56 -1.15
CA VAL A 19 -6.32 15.31 -0.95
C VAL A 19 -5.75 14.20 -1.82
N LEU A 20 -6.59 13.47 -2.56
CA LEU A 20 -6.14 12.38 -3.44
C LEU A 20 -5.43 12.91 -4.68
N LYS A 21 -4.23 12.36 -4.95
CA LYS A 21 -3.48 12.62 -6.18
C LYS A 21 -3.83 11.67 -7.33
N ASN A 22 -4.40 10.50 -7.04
CA ASN A 22 -4.73 9.51 -8.04
C ASN A 22 -6.15 9.75 -8.60
N THR A 23 -6.22 10.14 -9.87
CA THR A 23 -7.50 10.43 -10.56
C THR A 23 -8.47 9.24 -10.57
N PHE A 24 -7.97 8.02 -10.73
CA PHE A 24 -8.80 6.81 -10.75
C PHE A 24 -9.51 6.57 -9.41
N ILE A 25 -8.80 6.74 -8.30
CA ILE A 25 -9.37 6.61 -6.95
C ILE A 25 -10.31 7.80 -6.68
N LYS A 26 -9.89 9.01 -7.08
CA LYS A 26 -10.66 10.23 -6.89
C LYS A 26 -12.04 10.15 -7.55
N GLU A 27 -12.13 9.75 -8.82
CA GLU A 27 -13.41 9.60 -9.53
C GLU A 27 -14.33 8.57 -8.87
N ARG A 28 -13.76 7.49 -8.32
CA ARG A 28 -14.54 6.46 -7.62
C ARG A 28 -15.04 6.94 -6.26
N LEU A 29 -14.23 7.69 -5.52
CA LEU A 29 -14.67 8.32 -4.26
C LEU A 29 -15.66 9.47 -4.49
N ASP A 30 -15.53 10.23 -5.58
CA ASP A 30 -16.53 11.24 -5.96
C ASP A 30 -17.90 10.59 -6.23
N ARG A 31 -17.92 9.40 -6.84
CA ARG A 31 -19.17 8.63 -7.00
C ARG A 31 -19.74 8.21 -5.64
N VAL A 32 -18.89 7.74 -4.72
CA VAL A 32 -19.31 7.42 -3.34
C VAL A 32 -19.94 8.63 -2.66
N GLY A 33 -19.32 9.81 -2.77
CA GLY A 33 -19.87 11.06 -2.24
C GLY A 33 -21.25 11.40 -2.82
N LYS A 34 -21.44 11.22 -4.13
CA LYS A 34 -22.75 11.44 -4.78
C LYS A 34 -23.83 10.46 -4.34
N GLU A 35 -23.47 9.20 -4.09
CA GLU A 35 -24.43 8.21 -3.59
C GLU A 35 -24.81 8.49 -2.12
N LEU A 36 -23.87 8.96 -1.30
CA LEU A 36 -24.16 9.44 0.05
C LEU A 36 -25.09 10.67 0.05
N GLU A 37 -24.91 11.61 -0.89
CA GLU A 37 -25.81 12.78 -1.06
C GLU A 37 -27.25 12.37 -1.38
N ARG A 38 -27.43 11.23 -2.05
CA ARG A 38 -28.74 10.65 -2.36
C ARG A 38 -29.35 9.87 -1.20
N GLY A 39 -28.65 9.75 -0.07
CA GLY A 39 -29.06 8.96 1.08
C GLY A 39 -28.77 7.46 0.93
N GLY A 40 -27.90 7.07 0.00
CA GLY A 40 -27.42 5.69 -0.11
C GLY A 40 -26.50 5.29 1.06
N GLY A 41 -26.42 3.98 1.34
CA GLY A 41 -25.54 3.45 2.38
C GLY A 41 -24.06 3.62 2.03
N PHE A 42 -23.24 3.93 3.03
CA PHE A 42 -21.81 4.16 2.86
C PHE A 42 -21.07 2.89 2.44
N ALA A 43 -21.35 1.77 3.11
CA ALA A 43 -20.72 0.49 2.80
C ALA A 43 -21.05 0.01 1.37
N GLU A 44 -22.30 0.19 0.94
CA GLU A 44 -22.76 -0.18 -0.41
C GLU A 44 -22.10 0.67 -1.49
N ALA A 45 -22.02 1.98 -1.27
CA ALA A 45 -21.34 2.90 -2.16
C ALA A 45 -19.85 2.54 -2.30
N LEU A 46 -19.18 2.23 -1.18
CA LEU A 46 -17.78 1.78 -1.19
C LEU A 46 -17.61 0.43 -1.90
N ALA A 47 -18.52 -0.51 -1.71
CA ALA A 47 -18.51 -1.81 -2.40
C ALA A 47 -18.60 -1.62 -3.92
N ALA A 48 -19.54 -0.79 -4.38
CA ALA A 48 -19.74 -0.46 -5.79
C ALA A 48 -18.53 0.27 -6.40
N SER A 49 -17.75 0.99 -5.58
CA SER A 49 -16.52 1.63 -6.02
C SER A 49 -15.44 0.62 -6.45
N GLY A 50 -15.42 -0.61 -5.91
CA GLY A 50 -14.43 -1.63 -6.26
C GLY A 50 -12.96 -1.29 -5.94
N VAL A 51 -12.70 -0.20 -5.20
CA VAL A 51 -11.34 0.18 -4.77
C VAL A 51 -10.96 -0.47 -3.45
N PHE A 52 -11.96 -0.72 -2.60
CA PHE A 52 -11.74 -1.17 -1.24
C PHE A 52 -11.81 -2.70 -1.13
N PRO A 53 -10.93 -3.32 -0.33
CA PRO A 53 -11.01 -4.75 -0.05
C PRO A 53 -12.35 -5.13 0.60
N SER A 54 -12.82 -6.35 0.31
CA SER A 54 -14.09 -6.86 0.83
C SER A 54 -14.17 -6.89 2.36
N LEU A 55 -13.04 -7.09 3.04
CA LEU A 55 -12.96 -7.05 4.51
C LEU A 55 -13.29 -5.65 5.05
N ALA A 56 -12.68 -4.60 4.48
CA ALA A 56 -12.92 -3.22 4.91
C ALA A 56 -14.39 -2.83 4.69
N VAL A 57 -14.97 -3.18 3.54
CA VAL A 57 -16.38 -2.94 3.24
C VAL A 57 -17.30 -3.64 4.25
N ARG A 58 -17.01 -4.89 4.63
CA ARG A 58 -17.80 -5.63 5.63
C ARG A 58 -17.72 -5.02 7.02
N MET A 59 -16.53 -4.59 7.44
CA MET A 59 -16.36 -3.90 8.71
C MET A 59 -17.12 -2.58 8.73
N ILE A 60 -17.02 -1.78 7.66
CA ILE A 60 -17.75 -0.53 7.52
C ILE A 60 -19.26 -0.77 7.57
N SER A 61 -19.76 -1.81 6.88
CA SER A 61 -21.18 -2.19 6.95
C SER A 61 -21.61 -2.54 8.37
N ALA A 62 -20.79 -3.29 9.13
CA ALA A 62 -21.08 -3.57 10.53
C ALA A 62 -21.11 -2.28 11.38
N GLY A 63 -20.14 -1.40 11.20
CA GLY A 63 -20.04 -0.11 11.91
C GLY A 63 -21.15 0.89 11.55
N GLU A 64 -21.63 0.84 10.31
CA GLU A 64 -22.76 1.65 9.85
C GLU A 64 -24.07 1.20 10.52
N ASN A 65 -24.30 -0.12 10.61
CA ASN A 65 -25.48 -0.69 11.27
C ASN A 65 -25.48 -0.50 12.80
N SER A 66 -24.32 -0.52 13.44
CA SER A 66 -24.17 -0.33 14.90
C SER A 66 -24.01 1.14 15.32
N GLY A 67 -23.93 2.07 14.37
CA GLY A 67 -23.65 3.48 14.64
C GLY A 67 -22.23 3.75 15.15
N SER A 68 -21.31 2.79 15.05
CA SER A 68 -19.92 2.88 15.49
C SER A 68 -18.94 3.12 14.34
N LEU A 69 -19.40 3.72 13.24
CA LEU A 69 -18.62 3.95 12.02
C LEU A 69 -17.31 4.71 12.27
N GLY A 70 -17.34 5.70 13.16
CA GLY A 70 -16.13 6.46 13.53
C GLY A 70 -15.03 5.61 14.14
N GLN A 71 -15.39 4.67 15.00
CA GLN A 71 -14.44 3.72 15.62
C GLN A 71 -13.93 2.72 14.59
N VAL A 72 -14.82 2.11 13.80
CA VAL A 72 -14.44 1.14 12.76
C VAL A 72 -13.48 1.74 11.73
N LEU A 73 -13.72 2.98 11.30
CA LEU A 73 -12.81 3.67 10.38
C LEU A 73 -11.46 4.00 11.01
N ASN A 74 -11.41 4.19 12.33
CA ASN A 74 -10.16 4.38 13.06
C ASN A 74 -9.37 3.06 13.13
N ASP A 75 -10.04 1.96 13.49
CA ASP A 75 -9.44 0.62 13.54
C ASP A 75 -8.91 0.20 12.16
N LEU A 76 -9.65 0.51 11.08
CA LEU A 76 -9.20 0.27 9.71
C LEU A 76 -7.99 1.15 9.33
N ALA A 77 -7.96 2.40 9.77
CA ALA A 77 -6.84 3.29 9.51
C ALA A 77 -5.56 2.76 10.18
N GLU A 78 -5.65 2.38 11.47
CA GLU A 78 -4.53 1.80 12.23
C GLU A 78 -4.06 0.49 11.60
N PHE A 79 -4.98 -0.42 11.24
CA PHE A 79 -4.65 -1.69 10.60
C PHE A 79 -3.89 -1.50 9.27
N TYR A 80 -4.38 -0.61 8.39
CA TYR A 80 -3.72 -0.39 7.09
C TYR A 80 -2.41 0.40 7.23
N GLU A 81 -2.29 1.29 8.21
CA GLU A 81 -1.03 1.95 8.54
C GLU A 81 0.03 0.93 8.99
N GLU A 82 -0.34 0.00 9.87
CA GLU A 82 0.54 -1.07 10.33
C GLU A 82 0.92 -2.05 9.19
N ASP A 83 -0.03 -2.45 8.34
CA ASP A 83 0.23 -3.30 7.17
C ASP A 83 1.22 -2.63 6.20
N VAL A 84 1.03 -1.33 5.91
CA VAL A 84 1.96 -0.57 5.06
C VAL A 84 3.34 -0.47 5.70
N ASN A 85 3.43 -0.13 6.99
CA ASN A 85 4.70 -0.05 7.72
C ASN A 85 5.44 -1.39 7.73
N THR A 86 4.72 -2.50 7.92
CA THR A 86 5.28 -3.85 7.88
C THR A 86 5.85 -4.18 6.51
N ARG A 87 5.09 -3.89 5.44
CA ARG A 87 5.56 -4.09 4.06
C ARG A 87 6.79 -3.23 3.75
N LEU A 88 6.80 -1.97 4.20
CA LEU A 88 7.95 -1.08 4.03
C LEU A 88 9.18 -1.59 4.78
N ALA A 89 9.01 -2.12 6.00
CA ALA A 89 10.10 -2.70 6.78
C ALA A 89 10.69 -3.93 6.07
N VAL A 90 9.85 -4.82 5.53
CA VAL A 90 10.29 -5.98 4.75
C VAL A 90 11.03 -5.54 3.48
N LEU A 91 10.49 -4.57 2.74
CA LEU A 91 11.14 -4.03 1.53
C LEU A 91 12.50 -3.41 1.87
N THR A 92 12.58 -2.65 2.95
CA THR A 92 13.82 -2.00 3.39
C THR A 92 14.84 -3.03 3.86
N SER A 93 14.41 -4.05 4.62
CA SER A 93 15.27 -5.14 5.07
C SER A 93 15.81 -5.99 3.92
N ALA A 94 15.06 -6.14 2.83
CA ALA A 94 15.51 -6.87 1.63
C ALA A 94 16.61 -6.14 0.83
N ILE A 95 16.84 -4.84 1.08
CA ILE A 95 17.89 -4.06 0.39
C ILE A 95 19.28 -4.56 0.79
N GLU A 96 19.53 -4.82 2.07
CA GLU A 96 20.82 -5.30 2.58
C GLU A 96 21.31 -6.60 1.91
N PRO A 97 20.55 -7.70 1.90
CA PRO A 97 20.97 -8.93 1.24
C PRO A 97 21.13 -8.76 -0.28
N THR A 98 20.30 -7.91 -0.90
CA THR A 98 20.44 -7.59 -2.33
C THR A 98 21.79 -6.95 -2.62
N LEU A 99 22.23 -5.98 -1.79
CA LEU A 99 23.53 -5.34 -1.93
C LEU A 99 24.68 -6.33 -1.73
N MET A 100 24.58 -7.25 -0.75
CA MET A 100 25.60 -8.29 -0.54
C MET A 100 25.76 -9.22 -1.76
N ILE A 101 24.65 -9.65 -2.37
CA ILE A 101 24.68 -10.49 -3.57
C ILE A 101 25.35 -9.75 -4.73
N VAL A 102 24.99 -8.49 -4.96
CA VAL A 102 25.59 -7.66 -6.03
C VAL A 102 27.09 -7.47 -5.78
N MET A 103 27.49 -7.18 -4.54
CA MET A 103 28.90 -7.00 -4.18
C MET A 103 29.70 -8.30 -4.38
N GLY A 104 29.15 -9.44 -3.94
CA GLY A 104 29.77 -10.75 -4.12
C GLY A 104 29.94 -11.11 -5.60
N ALA A 105 28.93 -10.85 -6.43
CA ALA A 105 29.00 -11.08 -7.88
C ALA A 105 30.07 -10.20 -8.55
N LEU A 106 30.15 -8.92 -8.19
CA LEU A 106 31.16 -8.00 -8.70
C LEU A 106 32.58 -8.44 -8.33
N ILE A 107 32.81 -8.77 -7.05
CA ILE A 107 34.12 -9.25 -6.59
C ILE A 107 34.47 -10.57 -7.28
N GLY A 108 33.53 -11.51 -7.39
CA GLY A 108 33.72 -12.78 -8.09
C GLY A 108 34.10 -12.58 -9.55
N LEU A 109 33.45 -11.64 -10.25
CA LEU A 109 33.77 -11.30 -11.64
C LEU A 109 35.18 -10.73 -11.79
N VAL A 110 35.60 -9.84 -10.88
CA VAL A 110 36.96 -9.26 -10.88
C VAL A 110 38.02 -10.35 -10.66
N VAL A 111 37.80 -11.25 -9.69
CA VAL A 111 38.71 -12.36 -9.41
C VAL A 111 38.83 -13.28 -10.62
N LEU A 112 37.70 -13.68 -11.22
CA LEU A 112 37.72 -14.53 -12.43
C LEU A 112 38.46 -13.86 -13.58
N ALA A 113 38.22 -12.57 -13.84
CA ALA A 113 38.89 -11.81 -14.89
C ALA A 113 40.41 -11.71 -14.66
N MET A 114 40.85 -11.69 -13.39
CA MET A 114 42.27 -11.65 -13.02
C MET A 114 42.97 -13.00 -13.16
N TYR A 115 42.31 -14.11 -12.80
CA TYR A 115 42.92 -15.44 -12.81
C TYR A 115 42.83 -16.17 -14.16
N LEU A 116 41.79 -15.93 -14.96
CA LEU A 116 41.65 -16.53 -16.30
C LEU A 116 42.89 -16.38 -17.19
N PRO A 117 43.49 -15.17 -17.32
CA PRO A 117 44.70 -14.97 -18.12
C PRO A 117 45.90 -15.75 -17.57
N ILE A 118 46.03 -15.86 -16.25
CA ILE A 118 47.11 -16.62 -15.60
C ILE A 118 46.99 -18.10 -15.96
N PHE A 119 45.79 -18.67 -15.90
CA PHE A 119 45.56 -20.06 -16.30
C PHE A 119 45.84 -20.30 -17.79
N GLN A 120 45.45 -19.37 -18.66
CA GLN A 120 45.73 -19.46 -20.09
C GLN A 120 47.25 -19.45 -20.34
N LEU A 121 48.00 -18.54 -19.73
CA LEU A 121 49.46 -18.48 -19.84
C LEU A 121 50.13 -19.75 -19.28
N ALA A 122 49.66 -20.27 -18.15
CA ALA A 122 50.19 -21.50 -17.56
C ALA A 122 49.94 -22.74 -18.44
N SER A 123 48.78 -22.81 -19.11
CA SER A 123 48.44 -23.92 -20.01
C SER A 123 49.24 -23.93 -21.32
N VAL A 124 49.78 -22.78 -21.74
CA VAL A 124 50.64 -22.65 -22.93
C VAL A 124 52.11 -22.96 -22.58
N ALA A 125 52.48 -22.87 -21.30
CA ALA A 125 53.84 -23.11 -20.81
C ALA A 125 54.16 -24.59 -20.48
N ILE A 126 53.15 -25.47 -20.53
CA ILE A 126 53.27 -26.94 -20.39
C ILE A 126 53.10 -27.56 -21.78
#